data_AF-A0A1R2C7S5-F1
#
_entry.id   AF-A0A1R2C7S5-F1
#
_cell.length_a   1.000
_cell.length_b   1.000
_cell.length_c   1.000
_cell.angle_alpha   90.00
_cell.angle_beta   90.00
_cell.angle_gamma   90.00
#
_symmetry.space_group_name_H-M   'P 1'
#
loop_
_entity.id
_entity.type
_entity.pdbx_description
1 polymer ?
#
loop_
_entity_poly.entity_id
_entity_poly.type
_entity_poly.pdbx_seq_one_letter_code
_entity_poly.pdbx_strand_id
1 'polypeptide(L)'
;MGCFQSYTKWQQEQITISTISQNLGYNNYNYKIPLKVFHRYFPFISLTKAELIECLNKLQISFHNPFYSMFIISHYELKYIKTLDFYNKYPQVLEKKSYSVKKLSTLAIILGKGKLSSKAKSLFDIYNFNDNLILNEKDLGLMIENICDVSILCLPNYAEMHKAEIGETTKIVKDHYCALKIKYCEYFKELIFIIKGQGEFTKERFVKELEDPDVGILLDDQRLRAFIADQYNNKSAIQNNTRDR
;
A
#
# COMPACT_ATOMS: atom_id res chain seq x y z
N MET A 1 23.24 -6.07 -23.45
CA MET A 1 23.03 -7.19 -22.50
C MET A 1 22.66 -6.60 -21.14
N GLY A 2 21.45 -6.85 -20.62
CA GLY A 2 21.07 -6.42 -19.27
C GLY A 2 21.96 -7.14 -18.26
N CYS A 3 22.68 -6.37 -17.43
CA CYS A 3 23.73 -6.92 -16.59
C CYS A 3 23.11 -7.86 -15.53
N PHE A 4 23.42 -9.15 -15.61
CA PHE A 4 22.90 -10.18 -14.68
C PHE A 4 23.09 -9.80 -13.20
N GLN A 5 24.14 -9.02 -12.90
CA GLN A 5 24.46 -8.50 -11.56
C GLN A 5 23.46 -7.47 -11.01
N SER A 6 22.80 -6.67 -11.86
CA SER A 6 21.78 -5.72 -11.37
C SER A 6 20.52 -6.47 -10.96
N TYR A 7 20.11 -7.48 -11.73
CA TYR A 7 18.92 -8.29 -11.45
C TYR A 7 19.01 -9.03 -10.11
N THR A 8 20.15 -9.69 -9.81
CA THR A 8 20.35 -10.39 -8.53
C THR A 8 20.29 -9.44 -7.33
N LYS A 9 20.77 -8.21 -7.51
CA LYS A 9 20.75 -7.16 -6.48
C LYS A 9 19.33 -6.73 -6.13
N TRP A 10 18.48 -6.49 -7.13
CA TRP A 10 17.06 -6.16 -6.90
C TRP A 10 16.30 -7.26 -6.15
N GLN A 11 16.56 -8.53 -6.49
CA GLN A 11 15.93 -9.67 -5.80
C GLN A 11 16.36 -9.76 -4.33
N GLN A 12 17.66 -9.62 -4.05
CA GLN A 12 18.19 -9.60 -2.69
C GLN A 12 17.60 -8.45 -1.86
N GLU A 13 17.42 -7.28 -2.47
CA GLU A 13 16.79 -6.12 -1.84
C GLU A 13 15.30 -6.37 -1.54
N GLN A 14 14.58 -7.10 -2.41
CA GLN A 14 13.19 -7.47 -2.10
C GLN A 14 13.10 -8.40 -0.89
N ILE A 15 13.96 -9.41 -0.83
CA ILE A 15 14.03 -10.34 0.30
C ILE A 15 14.37 -9.56 1.57
N THR A 16 15.31 -8.63 1.48
CA THR A 16 15.71 -7.74 2.56
C THR A 16 14.54 -6.90 3.08
N ILE A 17 13.86 -6.17 2.19
CA ILE A 17 12.72 -5.32 2.56
C ILE A 17 11.62 -6.16 3.20
N SER A 18 11.29 -7.31 2.62
CA SER A 18 10.28 -8.22 3.17
C SER A 18 10.69 -8.75 4.55
N THR A 19 11.96 -9.09 4.74
CA THR A 19 12.48 -9.61 6.03
C THR A 19 12.41 -8.54 7.11
N ILE A 20 12.91 -7.33 6.84
CA ILE A 20 12.84 -6.24 7.83
C ILE A 20 11.39 -5.84 8.11
N SER A 21 10.52 -5.85 7.10
CA SER A 21 9.10 -5.52 7.28
C SER A 21 8.38 -6.48 8.23
N GLN A 22 8.86 -7.71 8.42
CA GLN A 22 8.34 -8.63 9.42
C GLN A 22 8.59 -8.15 10.86
N ASN A 23 9.62 -7.32 11.09
CA ASN A 23 9.90 -6.74 12.41
C ASN A 23 8.81 -5.74 12.84
N LEU A 24 7.95 -5.28 11.93
CA LEU A 24 6.75 -4.51 12.28
C LEU A 24 5.71 -5.34 13.07
N GLY A 25 5.79 -6.66 13.06
CA GLY A 25 4.97 -7.55 13.89
C GLY A 25 3.56 -7.86 13.36
N TYR A 26 3.10 -7.24 12.27
CA TYR A 26 1.77 -7.50 11.69
C TYR A 26 1.59 -8.94 11.20
N ASN A 27 2.67 -9.58 10.74
CA ASN A 27 2.73 -10.98 10.33
C ASN A 27 2.43 -11.96 11.47
N ASN A 28 2.50 -11.53 12.74
CA ASN A 28 2.13 -12.36 13.88
C ASN A 28 0.61 -12.54 13.99
N TYR A 29 -0.18 -11.69 13.32
CA TYR A 29 -1.63 -11.65 13.45
C TYR A 29 -2.34 -12.08 12.19
N ASN A 30 -3.55 -12.62 12.35
CA ASN A 30 -4.53 -12.60 11.27
C ASN A 30 -4.86 -11.14 10.96
N TYR A 31 -4.87 -10.75 9.69
CA TYR A 31 -5.07 -9.34 9.30
C TYR A 31 -6.35 -8.73 9.89
N LYS A 32 -7.39 -9.52 10.15
CA LYS A 32 -8.65 -9.05 10.77
C LYS A 32 -8.47 -8.51 12.19
N ILE A 33 -7.45 -8.94 12.92
CA ILE A 33 -7.21 -8.50 14.30
C ILE A 33 -6.79 -7.02 14.34
N PRO A 34 -5.71 -6.59 13.64
CA PRO A 34 -5.39 -5.17 13.53
C PRO A 34 -6.53 -4.31 12.98
N LEU A 35 -7.28 -4.80 11.98
CA LEU A 35 -8.45 -4.08 11.46
C LEU A 35 -9.47 -3.78 12.57
N LYS A 36 -9.85 -4.79 13.36
CA LYS A 36 -10.78 -4.58 14.48
C LYS A 36 -10.26 -3.57 15.50
N VAL A 37 -8.95 -3.55 15.74
CA VAL A 37 -8.33 -2.61 16.69
C VAL A 37 -8.37 -1.18 16.13
N PHE A 38 -7.95 -0.96 14.89
CA PHE A 38 -7.94 0.38 14.29
C PHE A 38 -9.34 0.97 14.14
N HIS A 39 -10.31 0.16 13.71
CA HIS A 39 -11.69 0.61 13.50
C HIS A 39 -12.49 0.79 14.82
N ARG A 40 -11.92 0.46 15.99
CA ARG A 40 -12.57 0.65 17.30
C ARG A 40 -12.66 2.11 17.72
N TYR A 41 -11.63 2.90 17.40
CA TYR A 41 -11.53 4.31 17.83
C TYR A 41 -12.20 5.25 16.86
N PHE A 42 -12.11 4.92 15.56
CA PHE A 42 -12.84 5.63 14.54
C PHE A 42 -13.16 4.69 13.38
N PRO A 43 -14.44 4.48 13.03
CA PRO A 43 -14.78 3.41 12.13
C PRO A 43 -14.33 3.65 10.68
N PHE A 44 -13.95 4.87 10.24
CA PHE A 44 -13.74 5.11 8.81
C PHE A 44 -12.61 6.05 8.36
N ILE A 45 -12.03 6.91 9.21
CA ILE A 45 -11.22 8.04 8.70
C ILE A 45 -9.83 8.12 9.32
N SER A 46 -9.75 8.43 10.61
CA SER A 46 -8.49 8.87 11.19
C SER A 46 -8.29 8.43 12.64
N LEU A 47 -7.03 8.39 13.05
CA LEU A 47 -6.60 8.27 14.45
C LEU A 47 -5.73 9.47 14.82
N THR A 48 -5.89 9.97 16.04
CA THR A 48 -4.89 10.83 16.68
C THR A 48 -3.63 10.01 16.98
N LYS A 49 -2.52 10.70 17.31
CA LYS A 49 -1.28 10.02 17.73
C LYS A 49 -1.48 9.16 18.98
N ALA A 50 -2.26 9.63 19.94
CA ALA A 50 -2.53 8.92 21.19
C ALA A 50 -3.31 7.62 20.92
N GLU A 51 -4.35 7.69 20.09
CA GLU A 51 -5.16 6.52 19.71
C GLU A 51 -4.36 5.51 18.90
N LEU A 52 -3.49 5.97 17.99
CA LEU A 52 -2.59 5.07 17.26
C LEU A 52 -1.65 4.34 18.21
N ILE A 53 -1.03 5.03 19.17
CA ILE A 53 -0.15 4.40 20.17
C ILE A 53 -0.94 3.37 20.99
N GLU A 54 -2.17 3.68 21.41
CA GLU A 54 -3.01 2.73 22.14
C GLU A 54 -3.35 1.49 21.29
N CYS A 55 -3.69 1.67 20.01
CA CYS A 55 -3.92 0.58 19.06
C CYS A 55 -2.70 -0.33 18.94
N LEU A 56 -1.51 0.25 18.73
CA LEU A 56 -0.27 -0.50 18.53
C LEU A 56 0.14 -1.24 19.81
N ASN A 57 -0.04 -0.63 20.98
CA ASN A 57 0.18 -1.31 22.27
C ASN A 57 -0.73 -2.53 22.44
N LYS A 58 -2.01 -2.45 22.03
CA LYS A 58 -2.94 -3.61 22.04
C LYS A 58 -2.50 -4.73 21.10
N LEU A 59 -1.82 -4.37 20.01
CA LEU A 59 -1.25 -5.30 19.05
C LEU A 59 0.19 -5.70 19.41
N GLN A 60 0.73 -5.25 20.54
CA GLN A 60 2.14 -5.47 20.91
C GLN A 60 3.13 -5.08 19.80
N ILE A 61 2.78 -4.06 19.01
CA ILE A 61 3.61 -3.51 17.93
C ILE A 61 4.30 -2.25 18.45
N SER A 62 5.61 -2.13 18.24
CA SER A 62 6.37 -0.95 18.64
C SER A 62 6.02 0.26 17.78
N PHE A 63 5.84 1.42 18.43
CA PHE A 63 5.61 2.67 17.72
C PHE A 63 6.93 3.28 17.23
N HIS A 64 7.16 3.21 15.92
CA HIS A 64 8.29 3.87 15.24
C HIS A 64 7.82 5.18 14.61
N ASN A 65 8.04 6.31 15.28
CA ASN A 65 7.53 7.61 14.85
C ASN A 65 7.89 7.97 13.39
N PRO A 66 9.14 7.83 12.92
CA PRO A 66 9.48 8.12 11.51
C PRO A 66 8.69 7.26 10.52
N PHE A 67 8.48 5.98 10.82
CA PHE A 67 7.70 5.09 9.99
C PHE A 67 6.22 5.50 9.93
N TYR A 68 5.59 5.65 11.09
CA TYR A 68 4.16 5.97 11.15
C TYR A 68 3.84 7.38 10.66
N SER A 69 4.81 8.31 10.64
CA SER A 69 4.61 9.65 10.06
C SER A 69 4.19 9.62 8.58
N MET A 70 4.55 8.55 7.83
CA MET A 70 4.15 8.34 6.44
C MET A 70 2.66 7.94 6.27
N PHE A 71 1.98 7.67 7.39
CA PHE A 71 0.56 7.33 7.46
C PHE A 71 -0.31 8.51 7.88
N ILE A 72 0.28 9.69 8.10
CA ILE A 72 -0.49 10.92 8.28
C ILE A 72 -1.29 11.20 7.00
N ILE A 73 -2.56 11.57 7.17
CA ILE A 73 -3.48 11.87 6.07
C ILE A 73 -2.85 12.93 5.17
N SER A 74 -2.72 12.60 3.88
CA SER A 74 -2.13 13.48 2.89
C SER A 74 -3.08 14.64 2.56
N HIS A 75 -2.56 15.71 1.96
CA HIS A 75 -3.40 16.82 1.50
C HIS A 75 -4.45 16.36 0.46
N TYR A 76 -4.08 15.43 -0.42
CA TYR A 76 -4.98 14.87 -1.41
C TYR A 76 -6.09 14.03 -0.77
N GLU A 77 -5.73 13.14 0.15
CA GLU A 77 -6.71 12.32 0.90
C GLU A 77 -7.64 13.21 1.72
N LEU A 78 -7.11 14.27 2.35
CA LEU A 78 -7.90 15.27 3.05
C LEU A 78 -8.90 15.98 2.13
N LYS A 79 -8.47 16.37 0.91
CA LYS A 79 -9.36 16.98 -0.09
C LYS A 79 -10.47 16.02 -0.49
N TYR A 80 -10.15 14.75 -0.70
CA TYR A 80 -11.13 13.72 -1.01
C TYR A 80 -12.13 13.52 0.14
N ILE A 81 -11.66 13.35 1.38
CA ILE A 81 -12.51 13.19 2.57
C ILE A 81 -13.48 14.36 2.72
N LYS A 82 -13.02 15.59 2.45
CA LYS A 82 -13.87 16.79 2.50
C LYS A 82 -14.99 16.81 1.46
N THR A 83 -14.90 16.02 0.40
CA THR A 83 -15.98 15.88 -0.59
C THR A 83 -17.03 14.85 -0.17
N LEU A 84 -16.80 14.10 0.91
CA LEU A 84 -17.73 13.08 1.40
C LEU A 84 -18.75 13.73 2.33
N ASP A 85 -20.02 13.34 2.19
CA ASP A 85 -21.12 13.86 3.02
C ASP A 85 -20.88 13.66 4.52
N PHE A 86 -20.14 12.62 4.88
CA PHE A 86 -19.72 12.37 6.26
C PHE A 86 -18.94 13.53 6.87
N TYR A 87 -18.04 14.18 6.12
CA TYR A 87 -17.24 15.28 6.65
C TYR A 87 -18.12 16.50 6.98
N ASN A 88 -19.14 16.76 6.17
CA ASN A 88 -20.13 17.81 6.45
C ASN A 88 -20.87 17.55 7.77
N LYS A 89 -21.05 16.28 8.13
CA LYS A 89 -21.70 15.85 9.38
C LYS A 89 -20.75 15.86 10.59
N TYR A 90 -19.45 15.69 10.39
CA TYR A 90 -18.46 15.60 11.47
C TYR A 90 -17.15 16.37 11.16
N PRO A 91 -17.20 17.71 11.06
CA PRO A 91 -16.04 18.54 10.68
C PRO A 91 -14.88 18.50 11.68
N GLN A 92 -15.15 18.19 12.96
CA GLN A 92 -14.18 18.10 14.05
C GLN A 92 -13.28 16.85 14.01
N VAL A 93 -13.54 15.92 13.08
CA VAL A 93 -12.87 14.60 13.02
C VAL A 93 -11.43 14.68 12.49
N LEU A 94 -11.08 15.77 11.79
CA LEU A 94 -9.77 15.91 11.16
C LEU A 94 -8.91 16.93 11.91
N GLU A 95 -8.22 16.46 12.94
CA GLU A 95 -7.13 17.22 13.55
C GLU A 95 -5.95 17.34 12.59
N LYS A 96 -5.17 18.43 12.74
CA LYS A 96 -3.90 18.59 12.03
C LYS A 96 -2.98 17.44 12.44
N LYS A 97 -2.56 16.61 11.47
CA LYS A 97 -1.69 15.42 11.62
C LYS A 97 -2.35 14.15 12.17
N SER A 98 -3.60 13.90 11.78
CA SER A 98 -4.24 12.61 12.04
C SER A 98 -3.73 11.51 11.09
N TYR A 99 -3.67 10.26 11.55
CA TYR A 99 -3.21 9.08 10.80
C TYR A 99 -4.38 8.44 10.04
N SER A 100 -4.18 8.06 8.78
CA SER A 100 -5.19 7.42 7.94
C SER A 100 -5.46 5.98 8.41
N VAL A 101 -6.69 5.73 8.88
CA VAL A 101 -7.13 4.36 9.22
C VAL A 101 -7.10 3.48 7.98
N LYS A 102 -7.50 3.99 6.82
CA LYS A 102 -7.50 3.23 5.55
C LYS A 102 -6.09 2.75 5.18
N LYS A 103 -5.10 3.63 5.27
CA LYS A 103 -3.70 3.29 4.95
C LYS A 103 -3.08 2.34 5.97
N LEU A 104 -3.36 2.53 7.27
CA LEU A 104 -2.95 1.60 8.34
C LEU A 104 -3.59 0.21 8.18
N SER A 105 -4.87 0.17 7.84
CA SER A 105 -5.61 -1.05 7.56
C SER A 105 -5.06 -1.76 6.31
N THR A 106 -4.64 -1.01 5.30
CA THR A 106 -3.96 -1.55 4.11
C THR A 106 -2.63 -2.21 4.47
N LEU A 107 -1.82 -1.57 5.32
CA LEU A 107 -0.59 -2.17 5.87
C LEU A 107 -0.87 -3.49 6.57
N ALA A 108 -1.87 -3.53 7.45
CA ALA A 108 -2.25 -4.74 8.16
C ALA A 108 -2.77 -5.85 7.23
N ILE A 109 -3.51 -5.50 6.19
CA ILE A 109 -3.98 -6.46 5.17
C ILE A 109 -2.80 -7.05 4.40
N ILE A 110 -1.87 -6.21 3.96
CA ILE A 110 -0.69 -6.66 3.19
C ILE A 110 0.16 -7.60 4.04
N LEU A 111 0.61 -7.15 5.21
CA LEU A 111 1.57 -7.89 6.05
C LEU A 111 0.95 -9.01 6.90
N GLY A 112 -0.34 -8.91 7.22
CA GLY A 112 -1.01 -9.87 8.10
C GLY A 112 -1.31 -11.21 7.44
N LYS A 113 -1.53 -12.25 8.24
CA LYS A 113 -1.90 -13.60 7.76
C LYS A 113 -3.35 -13.64 7.28
N GLY A 114 -3.61 -14.30 6.16
CA GLY A 114 -4.97 -14.55 5.66
C GLY A 114 -5.01 -14.97 4.20
N LYS A 115 -6.14 -15.57 3.77
CA LYS A 115 -6.37 -15.92 2.37
C LYS A 115 -6.55 -14.66 1.51
N LEU A 116 -6.04 -14.68 0.29
CA LEU A 116 -6.12 -13.57 -0.67
C LEU A 116 -7.57 -13.06 -0.84
N SER A 117 -8.52 -13.96 -1.10
CA SER A 117 -9.93 -13.61 -1.26
C SER A 117 -10.56 -12.95 -0.02
N SER A 118 -10.10 -13.32 1.18
CA SER A 118 -10.57 -12.69 2.42
C SER A 118 -9.95 -11.29 2.60
N LYS A 119 -8.66 -11.15 2.31
CA LYS A 119 -7.96 -9.86 2.30
C LYS A 119 -8.59 -8.89 1.31
N ALA A 120 -8.89 -9.35 0.09
CA ALA A 120 -9.60 -8.60 -0.94
C ALA A 120 -10.96 -8.11 -0.46
N LYS A 121 -11.80 -8.99 0.14
CA LYS A 121 -13.09 -8.59 0.70
C LYS A 121 -12.96 -7.48 1.74
N SER A 122 -12.01 -7.61 2.67
CA SER A 122 -11.83 -6.60 3.70
C SER A 122 -11.28 -5.30 3.14
N LEU A 123 -10.42 -5.35 2.12
CA LEU A 123 -9.96 -4.16 1.42
C LEU A 123 -11.14 -3.44 0.73
N PHE A 124 -12.02 -4.18 0.07
CA PHE A 124 -13.27 -3.62 -0.48
C PHE A 124 -14.08 -2.90 0.61
N ASP A 125 -14.30 -3.55 1.74
CA ASP A 125 -15.11 -3.01 2.84
C ASP A 125 -14.53 -1.73 3.45
N ILE A 126 -13.19 -1.62 3.54
CA ILE A 126 -12.52 -0.43 4.08
C ILE A 126 -12.68 0.78 3.15
N TYR A 127 -12.68 0.55 1.83
CA TYR A 127 -12.67 1.62 0.84
C TYR A 127 -14.06 1.96 0.30
N ASN A 128 -15.06 1.09 0.42
CA ASN A 128 -16.44 1.38 0.06
C ASN A 128 -17.11 2.33 1.09
N PHE A 129 -16.78 3.62 1.00
CA PHE A 129 -17.14 4.61 2.00
C PHE A 129 -18.63 4.92 2.06
N ASN A 130 -19.32 4.80 0.93
CA ASN A 130 -20.74 5.15 0.83
C ASN A 130 -21.66 3.97 1.17
N ASP A 131 -21.11 2.80 1.49
CA ASP A 131 -21.85 1.54 1.70
C ASP A 131 -22.84 1.20 0.56
N ASN A 132 -22.63 1.77 -0.63
CA ASN A 132 -23.46 1.55 -1.83
C ASN A 132 -23.20 0.17 -2.46
N LEU A 133 -22.50 -0.72 -1.74
CA LEU A 133 -22.02 -2.03 -2.20
C LEU A 133 -21.16 -2.00 -3.48
N ILE A 134 -20.71 -0.81 -3.91
CA ILE A 134 -19.98 -0.56 -5.16
C ILE A 134 -18.78 0.36 -4.88
N LEU A 135 -17.60 -0.03 -5.33
CA LEU A 135 -16.43 0.86 -5.37
C LEU A 135 -16.48 1.75 -6.61
N ASN A 136 -16.54 3.06 -6.39
CA ASN A 136 -16.39 4.04 -7.48
C ASN A 136 -14.91 4.28 -7.82
N GLU A 137 -14.68 5.04 -8.90
CA GLU A 137 -13.34 5.38 -9.41
C GLU A 137 -12.45 6.05 -8.38
N LYS A 138 -13.00 6.95 -7.57
CA LYS A 138 -12.23 7.68 -6.56
C LYS A 138 -11.82 6.77 -5.40
N ASP A 139 -12.73 5.93 -4.91
CA ASP A 139 -12.46 4.97 -3.83
C ASP A 139 -11.41 3.93 -4.24
N LEU A 140 -11.53 3.38 -5.46
CA LEU A 140 -10.54 2.45 -5.99
C LEU A 140 -9.20 3.15 -6.25
N GLY A 141 -9.23 4.38 -6.79
CA GLY A 141 -8.01 5.17 -7.01
C GLY A 141 -7.25 5.42 -5.70
N LEU A 142 -7.94 5.76 -4.62
CA LEU A 142 -7.37 5.92 -3.29
C LEU A 142 -6.87 4.59 -2.71
N MET A 143 -7.57 3.48 -2.98
CA MET A 143 -7.15 2.14 -2.57
C MET A 143 -5.83 1.75 -3.22
N ILE A 144 -5.74 1.85 -4.54
CA ILE A 144 -4.53 1.53 -5.31
C ILE A 144 -3.37 2.42 -4.85
N GLU A 145 -3.61 3.72 -4.66
CA GLU A 145 -2.58 4.62 -4.16
C GLU A 145 -2.05 4.19 -2.79
N ASN A 146 -2.92 3.79 -1.86
CA ASN A 146 -2.52 3.34 -0.54
C ASN A 146 -1.77 2.01 -0.58
N ILE A 147 -2.19 1.05 -1.42
CA ILE A 147 -1.46 -0.21 -1.63
C ILE A 147 -0.05 0.07 -2.14
N CYS A 148 0.06 0.90 -3.18
CA CYS A 148 1.34 1.29 -3.76
C CYS A 148 2.19 2.01 -2.72
N ASP A 149 1.64 3.00 -2.01
CA ASP A 149 2.35 3.71 -0.94
C ASP A 149 2.90 2.76 0.11
N VAL A 150 2.08 1.84 0.63
CA VAL A 150 2.57 0.88 1.62
C VAL A 150 3.71 0.06 1.03
N SER A 151 3.46 -0.57 -0.12
CA SER A 151 4.34 -1.59 -0.67
C SER A 151 5.66 -1.04 -1.20
N ILE A 152 5.65 0.14 -1.83
CA ILE A 152 6.80 0.69 -2.58
C ILE A 152 7.43 1.91 -1.91
N LEU A 153 6.73 2.57 -0.98
CA LEU A 153 7.25 3.72 -0.26
C LEU A 153 7.47 3.41 1.22
N CYS A 154 6.43 3.01 1.95
CA CYS A 154 6.52 2.85 3.40
C CYS A 154 7.43 1.69 3.82
N LEU A 155 7.25 0.50 3.25
CA LEU A 155 8.07 -0.67 3.61
C LEU A 155 9.54 -0.50 3.21
N PRO A 156 9.89 0.00 2.00
CA PRO A 156 11.29 0.28 1.68
C PRO A 156 11.91 1.38 2.57
N ASN A 157 11.17 2.43 2.93
CA ASN A 157 11.65 3.44 3.89
C ASN A 157 11.90 2.84 5.27
N TYR A 158 11.03 1.94 5.74
CA TYR A 158 11.24 1.25 7.00
C TYR A 158 12.51 0.41 6.96
N ALA A 159 12.72 -0.37 5.91
CA ALA A 159 13.94 -1.14 5.71
C ALA A 159 15.20 -0.25 5.70
N GLU A 160 15.14 0.92 5.05
CA GLU A 160 16.22 1.90 5.07
C GLU A 160 16.51 2.47 6.47
N MET A 161 15.50 2.68 7.31
CA MET A 161 15.70 3.17 8.69
C MET A 161 16.48 2.17 9.56
N HIS A 162 16.47 0.89 9.17
CA HIS A 162 17.19 -0.20 9.85
C HIS A 162 18.52 -0.57 9.15
N LYS A 163 19.04 0.31 8.29
CA LYS A 163 20.30 0.17 7.52
C LYS A 163 21.55 -0.25 8.29
N ALA A 164 21.62 -0.10 9.61
CA ALA A 164 22.76 -0.59 10.38
C ALA A 164 22.99 -2.10 10.19
N GLU A 165 21.97 -2.83 9.73
CA GLU A 165 22.05 -4.26 9.44
C GLU A 165 22.42 -4.57 7.98
N ILE A 166 22.35 -3.61 7.02
CA ILE A 166 22.46 -3.88 5.57
C ILE A 166 22.99 -2.66 4.78
N GLY A 167 23.99 -2.88 3.90
CA GLY A 167 24.77 -1.86 3.18
C GLY A 167 24.03 -0.86 2.26
N GLU A 168 24.79 0.03 1.61
CA GLU A 168 24.38 1.26 0.90
C GLU A 168 23.26 1.15 -0.17
N THR A 169 22.88 -0.05 -0.61
CA THR A 169 22.12 -0.27 -1.84
C THR A 169 20.61 0.02 -1.73
N THR A 170 20.04 -0.08 -0.52
CA THR A 170 18.60 0.17 -0.25
C THR A 170 18.14 1.59 -0.61
N LYS A 171 19.04 2.59 -0.59
CA LYS A 171 18.71 3.99 -0.91
C LYS A 171 18.33 4.17 -2.38
N ILE A 172 19.08 3.56 -3.28
CA ILE A 172 18.88 3.69 -4.72
C ILE A 172 17.51 3.13 -5.08
N VAL A 173 17.19 1.93 -4.61
CA VAL A 173 15.92 1.26 -4.91
C VAL A 173 14.70 2.01 -4.37
N LYS A 174 14.80 2.60 -3.19
CA LYS A 174 13.75 3.51 -2.68
C LYS A 174 13.52 4.70 -3.62
N ASP A 175 14.58 5.42 -4.00
CA ASP A 175 14.45 6.62 -4.84
C ASP A 175 13.80 6.27 -6.20
N HIS A 176 14.07 5.05 -6.69
CA HIS A 176 13.44 4.52 -7.90
C HIS A 176 11.96 4.19 -7.69
N TYR A 177 11.58 3.53 -6.58
CA TYR A 177 10.18 3.28 -6.28
C TYR A 177 9.38 4.56 -6.11
N CYS A 178 9.95 5.58 -5.47
CA CYS A 178 9.36 6.92 -5.36
C CYS A 178 9.07 7.52 -6.75
N ALA A 179 10.04 7.46 -7.67
CA ALA A 179 9.90 8.00 -9.02
C ALA A 179 8.86 7.24 -9.86
N LEU A 180 8.66 5.95 -9.58
CA LEU A 180 7.79 5.06 -10.34
C LEU A 180 6.36 4.98 -9.76
N LYS A 181 6.12 5.44 -8.53
CA LYS A 181 4.82 5.36 -7.84
C LYS A 181 3.66 5.83 -8.73
N ILE A 182 3.71 7.08 -9.20
CA ILE A 182 2.60 7.70 -9.93
C ILE A 182 2.27 6.87 -11.17
N LYS A 183 3.29 6.48 -11.94
CA LYS A 183 3.13 5.68 -13.15
C LYS A 183 2.46 4.34 -12.88
N TYR A 184 2.86 3.61 -11.84
CA TYR A 184 2.26 2.30 -11.57
C TYR A 184 0.90 2.40 -10.89
N CYS A 185 0.65 3.44 -10.09
CA CYS A 185 -0.71 3.74 -9.63
C CYS A 185 -1.66 3.92 -10.83
N GLU A 186 -1.27 4.72 -11.83
CA GLU A 186 -2.08 4.89 -13.05
C GLU A 186 -2.21 3.58 -13.84
N TYR A 187 -1.11 2.83 -14.03
CA TYR A 187 -1.16 1.52 -14.69
C TYR A 187 -2.19 0.57 -14.07
N PHE A 188 -2.21 0.43 -12.73
CA PHE A 188 -3.16 -0.46 -12.08
C PHE A 188 -4.59 0.08 -12.10
N LYS A 189 -4.78 1.40 -12.04
CA LYS A 189 -6.11 2.01 -12.27
C LYS A 189 -6.61 1.69 -13.67
N GLU A 190 -5.79 1.87 -14.70
CA GLU A 190 -6.16 1.54 -16.09
C GLU A 190 -6.41 0.05 -16.28
N LEU A 191 -5.58 -0.81 -15.69
CA LEU A 191 -5.74 -2.26 -15.77
C LEU A 191 -7.11 -2.70 -15.21
N ILE A 192 -7.48 -2.16 -14.04
CA ILE A 192 -8.72 -2.54 -13.36
C ILE A 192 -9.95 -1.85 -13.97
N PHE A 193 -9.87 -0.57 -14.32
CA PHE A 193 -11.01 0.20 -14.86
C PHE A 193 -11.20 0.11 -16.37
N ILE A 194 -10.12 0.13 -17.15
CA ILE A 194 -10.20 0.29 -18.62
C ILE A 194 -10.08 -1.06 -19.30
N ILE A 195 -9.12 -1.88 -18.89
CA ILE A 195 -8.83 -3.15 -19.54
C ILE A 195 -9.80 -4.25 -19.08
N LYS A 196 -10.17 -4.25 -17.79
CA LYS A 196 -11.05 -5.25 -17.18
C LYS A 196 -12.45 -4.70 -16.83
N GLY A 197 -12.70 -3.41 -17.08
CA GLY A 197 -13.85 -2.68 -16.58
C GLY A 197 -14.84 -2.15 -17.64
N GLN A 198 -15.98 -2.84 -17.81
CA GLN A 198 -17.26 -2.18 -18.11
C GLN A 198 -18.24 -2.50 -16.97
N GLY A 199 -18.96 -1.51 -16.42
CA GLY A 199 -19.98 -1.68 -15.36
C GLY A 199 -19.51 -1.47 -13.90
N GLU A 200 -20.42 -1.73 -12.95
CA GLU A 200 -20.20 -1.50 -11.51
C GLU A 200 -19.15 -2.43 -10.90
N PHE A 201 -18.39 -1.92 -9.92
CA PHE A 201 -17.38 -2.68 -9.17
C PHE A 201 -17.97 -3.20 -7.85
N THR A 202 -18.73 -4.30 -7.92
CA THR A 202 -19.25 -4.99 -6.75
C THR A 202 -18.13 -5.74 -6.00
N LYS A 203 -18.42 -6.15 -4.76
CA LYS A 203 -17.47 -6.93 -3.94
C LYS A 203 -17.05 -8.24 -4.61
N GLU A 204 -18.01 -8.95 -5.18
CA GLU A 204 -17.78 -10.23 -5.86
C GLU A 204 -16.88 -10.05 -7.07
N ARG A 205 -17.15 -9.02 -7.88
CA ARG A 205 -16.30 -8.67 -9.02
C ARG A 205 -14.90 -8.31 -8.57
N PHE A 206 -14.77 -7.41 -7.59
CA PHE A 206 -13.48 -6.97 -7.09
C PHE A 206 -12.60 -8.13 -6.59
N VAL A 207 -13.20 -9.07 -5.85
CA VAL A 207 -12.48 -10.28 -5.39
C VAL A 207 -12.02 -11.12 -6.57
N LYS A 208 -12.87 -11.32 -7.56
CA LYS A 208 -12.54 -12.09 -8.77
C LYS A 208 -11.39 -11.45 -9.56
N GLU A 209 -11.40 -10.12 -9.71
CA GLU A 209 -10.31 -9.41 -10.38
C GLU A 209 -8.99 -9.56 -9.61
N LEU A 210 -9.00 -9.51 -8.27
CA LEU A 210 -7.78 -9.73 -7.48
C LEU A 210 -7.28 -11.18 -7.44
N GLU A 211 -8.09 -12.14 -7.91
CA GLU A 211 -7.64 -13.52 -8.15
C GLU A 211 -6.93 -13.66 -9.50
N ASP A 212 -7.11 -12.71 -10.43
CA ASP A 212 -6.33 -12.63 -11.67
C ASP A 212 -4.84 -12.40 -11.31
N PRO A 213 -3.90 -13.21 -11.81
CA PRO A 213 -2.48 -13.07 -11.50
C PRO A 213 -1.90 -11.68 -11.80
N ASP A 214 -2.41 -10.95 -12.80
CA ASP A 214 -1.89 -9.64 -13.22
C ASP A 214 -2.34 -8.50 -12.28
N VAL A 215 -3.49 -8.68 -11.61
CA VAL A 215 -4.05 -7.69 -10.67
C VAL A 215 -3.74 -8.09 -9.24
N GLY A 216 -3.78 -9.39 -8.94
CA GLY A 216 -3.53 -9.97 -7.61
C GLY A 216 -2.14 -9.67 -7.06
N ILE A 217 -1.18 -9.28 -7.90
CA ILE A 217 0.11 -8.75 -7.44
C ILE A 217 -0.04 -7.54 -6.51
N LEU A 218 -1.13 -6.78 -6.60
CA LEU A 218 -1.39 -5.64 -5.71
C LEU A 218 -1.46 -6.04 -4.22
N LEU A 219 -1.88 -7.27 -3.90
CA LEU A 219 -1.98 -7.73 -2.51
C LEU A 219 -0.77 -8.53 -2.02
N ASP A 220 0.27 -8.62 -2.84
CA ASP A 220 1.55 -9.24 -2.52
C ASP A 220 2.67 -8.22 -2.71
N ASP A 221 3.10 -7.60 -1.61
CA ASP A 221 4.01 -6.46 -1.65
C ASP A 221 5.37 -6.82 -2.26
N GLN A 222 5.84 -8.05 -2.05
CA GLN A 222 7.08 -8.54 -2.64
C GLN A 222 6.93 -8.71 -4.16
N ARG A 223 5.85 -9.34 -4.62
CA ARG A 223 5.58 -9.52 -6.05
C ARG A 223 5.34 -8.19 -6.76
N LEU A 224 4.64 -7.25 -6.11
CA LEU A 224 4.41 -5.91 -6.64
C LEU A 224 5.73 -5.17 -6.87
N ARG A 225 6.59 -5.13 -5.83
CA ARG A 225 7.90 -4.49 -5.94
C ARG A 225 8.81 -5.16 -6.97
N ALA A 226 8.77 -6.50 -7.06
CA ALA A 226 9.52 -7.26 -8.06
C ALA A 226 9.03 -6.96 -9.50
N PHE A 227 7.72 -6.94 -9.72
CA PHE A 227 7.12 -6.55 -11.00
C PHE A 227 7.58 -5.15 -11.44
N ILE A 228 7.54 -4.18 -10.52
CA ILE A 228 7.95 -2.81 -10.80
C ILE A 228 9.46 -2.73 -11.15
N ALA A 229 10.29 -3.49 -10.45
CA ALA A 229 11.73 -3.59 -10.71
C ALA A 229 12.04 -4.20 -12.09
N ASP A 230 11.35 -5.29 -12.46
CA ASP A 230 11.52 -5.94 -13.75
C ASP A 230 11.17 -5.03 -14.92
N GLN A 231 10.04 -4.33 -14.81
CA GLN A 231 9.59 -3.38 -15.83
C GLN A 231 10.56 -2.20 -16.01
N TYR A 232 11.29 -1.82 -14.96
CA TYR A 232 12.35 -0.83 -15.05
C TYR A 232 13.59 -1.36 -15.78
N ASN A 233 14.05 -2.57 -15.42
CA ASN A 233 15.21 -3.21 -16.04
C ASN A 233 15.00 -3.49 -17.54
N ASN A 234 13.78 -3.87 -17.93
CA ASN A 234 13.46 -4.11 -19.33
C ASN A 234 13.47 -2.82 -20.17
N LYS A 235 13.07 -1.67 -19.62
CA LYS A 235 13.13 -0.38 -20.34
C LYS A 235 14.55 0.18 -20.48
N SER A 236 15.38 0.04 -19.46
CA SER A 236 16.78 0.47 -19.51
C SER A 236 17.63 -0.38 -20.47
N ALA A 237 17.33 -1.67 -20.61
CA ALA A 237 17.93 -2.52 -21.65
C ALA A 237 17.58 -2.08 -23.08
N ILE A 238 16.36 -1.60 -23.31
CA ILE A 238 15.91 -1.12 -24.64
C ILE A 238 16.54 0.23 -24.99
N GLN A 239 16.68 1.15 -24.04
CA GLN A 239 17.29 2.47 -24.27
C GLN A 239 18.80 2.42 -24.51
N ASN A 240 19.50 1.41 -23.99
CA ASN A 240 20.93 1.23 -24.26
C ASN A 240 21.19 0.64 -25.66
N ASN A 241 20.30 -0.20 -26.17
CA ASN A 241 20.43 -0.78 -27.52
C ASN A 241 20.12 0.22 -28.66
N THR A 242 19.49 1.36 -28.38
CA THR A 242 19.23 2.43 -29.36
C THR A 242 20.31 3.51 -29.40
N ARG A 243 21.29 3.50 -28.48
CA ARG A 243 22.45 4.40 -28.52
C ARG A 243 23.68 3.78 -29.20
N ASP A 244 23.67 2.47 -29.39
CA ASP A 244 24.71 1.70 -30.12
C ASP A 244 24.32 1.42 -31.59
N ARG A 245 23.39 2.20 -32.15
CA ARG A 245 23.04 2.24 -33.57
C ARG A 245 23.08 3.67 -34.06
#